data_AF-A0A8S1UA88-F1
#
_entry.id   AF-A0A8S1UA88-F1
#
_cell.length_a   1.000
_cell.length_b   1.000
_cell.length_c   1.000
_cell.angle_alpha   90.00
_cell.angle_beta   90.00
_cell.angle_gamma   90.00
#
_symmetry.space_group_name_H-M   'P 1'
#
loop_
_entity.id
_entity.type
_entity.pdbx_description
1 polymer ?
#
loop_
_entity_poly.entity_id
_entity_poly.type
_entity_poly.pdbx_seq_one_letter_code
_entity_poly.pdbx_strand_id
1 'polypeptide(L)'
;MEPPNSITKSAMEGFDNLLLTQTQFVTQKKKVFMEDNIKYGKEIDRDYNKLQDILDNLQGKIDKIIKSQEDDFMIAYREQMTEVQKELKNMKRKIDEEALRQKADEKKRILEEERDYFKQEALRLDKLCQEQLRTIEELKFKLKITLEEKQYYEGFVIDSKKENKALKYELLYLYKQKSEEQKAITRLGSNGNVGQRYKVKKMLDLRPMTQDGTHVSSTKDEIGEGSKRGFSSIKQTQKTQLSNKFQDQGSSLHDFYKRELSSQQQSRQNPDMEQIEEISKRDIISDLKQQLQKEKQLNQQLKVELSQQNCQRGELEQILLECVVETKKEIHSRQCLQKQVLNHRYLDLNHREGDINYQQFTHTDKITLLKKYIESEEFLDQLYQITFNSQLQISSSLKLNEKWKIDADEATKKFNNFKTFKFKHITSQPIIKTLVKKNEREINSKSNNFTDKNNIIKN
;
A
#
# COMPACT_ATOMS: atom_id res chain seq x y z
N MET A 1 -12.87 -137.90 81.31
CA MET A 1 -13.28 -137.41 82.64
C MET A 1 -14.65 -136.75 82.47
N GLU A 2 -15.70 -137.47 82.86
CA GLU A 2 -17.02 -136.91 83.24
C GLU A 2 -16.92 -136.35 84.69
N PRO A 3 -17.78 -135.43 85.18
CA PRO A 3 -19.20 -135.74 85.47
C PRO A 3 -20.16 -134.49 85.38
N PRO A 4 -21.40 -134.46 85.95
CA PRO A 4 -22.64 -134.27 85.17
C PRO A 4 -23.64 -133.24 85.80
N ASN A 5 -24.91 -133.26 85.34
CA ASN A 5 -26.19 -132.88 86.00
C ASN A 5 -27.01 -131.67 85.46
N SER A 6 -27.88 -131.97 84.48
CA SER A 6 -29.35 -132.13 84.57
C SER A 6 -30.29 -131.14 85.34
N ILE A 7 -31.32 -130.68 84.58
CA ILE A 7 -32.76 -130.45 84.92
C ILE A 7 -33.21 -129.06 85.47
N THR A 8 -33.99 -128.30 84.68
CA THR A 8 -35.46 -128.09 84.87
C THR A 8 -36.14 -127.26 83.76
N LYS A 9 -37.20 -127.85 83.16
CA LYS A 9 -38.58 -127.36 82.87
C LYS A 9 -38.75 -125.99 82.14
N SER A 10 -39.24 -125.97 80.90
CA SER A 10 -40.65 -126.17 80.47
C SER A 10 -41.64 -125.18 81.09
N ALA A 11 -41.96 -124.12 80.34
CA ALA A 11 -43.24 -123.39 80.33
C ALA A 11 -43.13 -122.05 79.55
N MET A 12 -43.04 -122.02 78.21
CA MET A 12 -43.24 -120.77 77.43
C MET A 12 -43.49 -121.02 75.92
N GLU A 13 -44.55 -121.74 75.55
CA GLU A 13 -44.95 -121.87 74.13
C GLU A 13 -46.37 -121.33 73.83
N GLY A 14 -46.97 -120.57 74.75
CA GLY A 14 -48.35 -120.06 74.61
C GLY A 14 -48.49 -118.59 74.21
N PHE A 15 -47.41 -117.82 74.10
CA PHE A 15 -47.47 -116.35 73.95
C PHE A 15 -47.02 -115.81 72.57
N ASP A 16 -46.61 -116.68 71.65
CA ASP A 16 -46.04 -116.24 70.36
C ASP A 16 -47.08 -115.96 69.27
N ASN A 17 -48.34 -116.36 69.46
CA ASN A 17 -49.39 -116.18 68.43
C ASN A 17 -50.22 -114.89 68.55
N LEU A 18 -50.14 -114.14 69.66
CA LEU A 18 -50.85 -112.85 69.81
C LEU A 18 -49.93 -111.63 69.56
N LEU A 19 -48.61 -111.80 69.70
CA LEU A 19 -47.63 -110.75 69.42
C LEU A 19 -47.39 -110.58 67.90
N LEU A 20 -47.72 -111.58 67.09
CA LEU A 20 -47.48 -111.55 65.64
C LEU A 20 -48.51 -110.68 64.89
N THR A 21 -49.74 -110.57 65.38
CA THR A 21 -50.81 -109.79 64.72
C THR A 21 -50.78 -108.30 65.08
N GLN A 22 -50.34 -107.91 66.27
CA GLN A 22 -50.19 -106.49 66.64
C GLN A 22 -48.95 -105.84 65.98
N THR A 23 -47.87 -106.62 65.83
CA THR A 23 -46.64 -106.16 65.16
C THR A 23 -46.84 -105.96 63.66
N GLN A 24 -47.72 -106.74 63.03
CA GLN A 24 -48.08 -106.59 61.61
C GLN A 24 -48.93 -105.34 61.31
N PHE A 25 -49.83 -104.93 62.22
CA PHE A 25 -50.62 -103.70 62.03
C PHE A 25 -49.80 -102.42 62.24
N VAL A 26 -48.87 -102.39 63.19
CA VAL A 26 -47.97 -101.24 63.40
C VAL A 26 -46.94 -101.13 62.27
N THR A 27 -46.42 -102.25 61.74
CA THR A 27 -45.53 -102.23 60.57
C THR A 27 -46.24 -101.86 59.28
N GLN A 28 -47.52 -102.19 59.10
CA GLN A 28 -48.32 -101.68 57.97
C GLN A 28 -48.60 -100.18 58.10
N LYS A 29 -49.03 -99.67 59.26
CA LYS A 29 -49.25 -98.22 59.44
C LYS A 29 -47.98 -97.40 59.31
N LYS A 30 -46.84 -97.92 59.81
CA LYS A 30 -45.52 -97.27 59.66
C LYS A 30 -44.98 -97.37 58.23
N LYS A 31 -45.30 -98.44 57.49
CA LYS A 31 -45.04 -98.54 56.04
C LYS A 31 -45.87 -97.53 55.25
N VAL A 32 -47.17 -97.41 55.50
CA VAL A 32 -48.05 -96.45 54.83
C VAL A 32 -47.62 -95.01 55.14
N PHE A 33 -47.26 -94.70 56.40
CA PHE A 33 -46.78 -93.37 56.78
C PHE A 33 -45.38 -93.03 56.23
N MET A 34 -44.51 -94.04 56.04
CA MET A 34 -43.22 -93.88 55.37
C MET A 34 -43.39 -93.78 53.84
N GLU A 35 -44.29 -94.54 53.24
CA GLU A 35 -44.60 -94.49 51.81
C GLU A 35 -45.24 -93.17 51.41
N ASP A 36 -46.14 -92.62 52.23
CA ASP A 36 -46.72 -91.30 52.02
C ASP A 36 -45.64 -90.20 52.16
N ASN A 37 -44.77 -90.26 53.18
CA ASN A 37 -43.64 -89.32 53.29
C ASN A 37 -42.63 -89.43 52.13
N ILE A 38 -42.39 -90.65 51.62
CA ILE A 38 -41.55 -90.87 50.42
C ILE A 38 -42.25 -90.32 49.16
N LYS A 39 -43.58 -90.42 49.09
CA LYS A 39 -44.40 -89.88 47.99
C LYS A 39 -44.40 -88.35 47.99
N TYR A 40 -44.64 -87.72 49.14
CA TYR A 40 -44.56 -86.26 49.30
C TYR A 40 -43.13 -85.74 49.06
N GLY A 41 -42.10 -86.47 49.50
CA GLY A 41 -40.71 -86.13 49.17
C GLY A 41 -40.41 -86.14 47.67
N LYS A 42 -40.88 -87.15 46.94
CA LYS A 42 -40.75 -87.20 45.46
C LYS A 42 -41.51 -86.09 44.75
N GLU A 43 -42.65 -85.66 45.30
CA GLU A 43 -43.46 -84.57 44.76
C GLU A 43 -42.77 -83.22 44.99
N ILE A 44 -42.20 -83.01 46.19
CA ILE A 44 -41.36 -81.86 46.52
C ILE A 44 -40.13 -81.79 45.61
N ASP A 45 -39.40 -82.89 45.42
CA ASP A 45 -38.24 -82.92 44.52
C ASP A 45 -38.64 -82.60 43.07
N ARG A 46 -39.80 -83.08 42.62
CA ARG A 46 -40.31 -82.81 41.27
C ARG A 46 -40.66 -81.33 41.09
N ASP A 47 -41.29 -80.70 42.08
CA ASP A 47 -41.63 -79.28 42.02
C ASP A 47 -40.41 -78.39 42.23
N TYR A 48 -39.44 -78.80 43.05
CA TYR A 48 -38.14 -78.15 43.16
C TYR A 48 -37.39 -78.16 41.82
N ASN A 49 -37.34 -79.31 41.14
CA ASN A 49 -36.72 -79.42 39.82
C ASN A 49 -37.42 -78.54 38.77
N LYS A 50 -38.75 -78.49 38.77
CA LYS A 50 -39.49 -77.56 37.89
C LYS A 50 -39.17 -76.10 38.21
N LEU A 51 -39.10 -75.75 39.49
CA LEU A 51 -38.76 -74.40 39.92
C LEU A 51 -37.35 -74.03 39.46
N GLN A 52 -36.40 -74.95 39.62
CA GLN A 52 -35.03 -74.79 39.14
C GLN A 52 -34.99 -74.63 37.62
N ASP A 53 -35.71 -75.44 36.86
CA ASP A 53 -35.83 -75.32 35.39
C ASP A 53 -36.41 -73.96 34.97
N ILE A 54 -37.41 -73.46 35.71
CA ILE A 54 -37.99 -72.13 35.47
C ILE A 54 -36.97 -71.04 35.79
N LEU A 55 -36.22 -71.19 36.88
CA LEU A 55 -35.22 -70.23 37.33
C LEU A 55 -34.03 -70.17 36.37
N ASP A 56 -33.55 -71.31 35.89
CA ASP A 56 -32.49 -71.40 34.88
C ASP A 56 -32.97 -70.85 33.52
N ASN A 57 -34.23 -71.13 33.14
CA ASN A 57 -34.83 -70.53 31.94
C ASN A 57 -34.98 -69.01 32.07
N LEU A 58 -35.33 -68.51 33.26
CA LEU A 58 -35.45 -67.08 33.52
C LEU A 58 -34.08 -66.41 33.46
N GLN A 59 -33.06 -67.01 34.08
CA GLN A 59 -31.69 -66.53 34.03
C GLN A 59 -31.19 -66.45 32.59
N GLY A 60 -31.38 -67.52 31.80
CA GLY A 60 -31.00 -67.51 30.39
C GLY A 60 -31.77 -66.50 29.54
N LYS A 61 -33.01 -66.13 29.90
CA LYS A 61 -33.75 -65.03 29.26
C LYS A 61 -33.21 -63.66 29.66
N ILE A 62 -32.88 -63.47 30.94
CA ILE A 62 -32.28 -62.23 31.45
C ILE A 62 -30.93 -61.99 30.75
N ASP A 63 -30.07 -62.99 30.67
CA ASP A 63 -28.76 -62.88 30.01
C ASP A 63 -28.91 -62.51 28.52
N LYS A 64 -29.92 -63.08 27.83
CA LYS A 64 -30.24 -62.72 26.44
C LYS A 64 -30.71 -61.28 26.31
N ILE A 65 -31.55 -60.80 27.23
CA ILE A 65 -32.03 -59.41 27.23
C ILE A 65 -30.87 -58.45 27.50
N ILE A 66 -30.03 -58.72 28.50
CA ILE A 66 -28.85 -57.91 28.80
C ILE A 66 -27.95 -57.85 27.58
N LYS A 67 -27.62 -59.00 26.98
CA LYS A 67 -26.77 -59.05 25.79
C LYS A 67 -27.38 -58.29 24.61
N SER A 68 -28.68 -58.41 24.39
CA SER A 68 -29.39 -57.64 23.35
C SER A 68 -29.32 -56.14 23.61
N GLN A 69 -29.50 -55.70 24.86
CA GLN A 69 -29.42 -54.28 25.23
C GLN A 69 -27.99 -53.73 25.11
N GLU A 70 -26.98 -54.53 25.47
CA GLU A 70 -25.57 -54.19 25.27
C GLU A 70 -25.26 -54.04 23.77
N ASP A 71 -25.74 -54.96 22.94
CA ASP A 71 -25.56 -54.90 21.48
C ASP A 71 -26.24 -53.65 20.89
N ASP A 72 -27.48 -53.35 21.29
CA ASP A 72 -28.21 -52.16 20.85
C ASP A 72 -27.49 -50.86 21.27
N PHE A 73 -27.02 -50.80 22.51
CA PHE A 73 -26.24 -49.67 23.02
C PHE A 73 -24.94 -49.49 22.22
N MET A 74 -24.23 -50.59 21.93
CA MET A 74 -22.99 -50.55 21.14
C MET A 74 -23.23 -50.16 19.69
N ILE A 75 -24.39 -50.51 19.10
CA ILE A 75 -24.79 -50.03 17.77
C ILE A 75 -25.05 -48.52 17.81
N ALA A 76 -25.90 -48.05 18.72
CA ALA A 76 -26.22 -46.62 18.86
C ALA A 76 -24.97 -45.77 19.13
N TYR A 77 -24.06 -46.25 19.99
CA TYR A 77 -22.80 -45.59 20.24
C TYR A 77 -21.91 -45.51 18.99
N ARG A 78 -21.78 -46.61 18.23
CA ARG A 78 -20.99 -46.62 16.99
C ARG A 78 -21.59 -45.70 15.93
N GLU A 79 -22.91 -45.65 15.82
CA GLU A 79 -23.62 -44.74 14.92
C GLU A 79 -23.34 -43.28 15.29
N GLN A 80 -23.52 -42.91 16.56
CA GLN A 80 -23.23 -41.57 17.06
C GLN A 80 -21.75 -41.19 16.85
N MET A 81 -20.83 -42.11 17.13
CA MET A 81 -19.40 -41.84 16.94
C MET A 81 -19.06 -41.63 15.46
N THR A 82 -19.71 -42.38 14.56
CA THR A 82 -19.56 -42.21 13.12
C THR A 82 -20.11 -40.85 12.66
N GLU A 83 -21.22 -40.41 13.24
CA GLU A 83 -21.79 -39.08 12.99
C GLU A 83 -20.85 -37.96 13.46
N VAL A 84 -20.34 -38.03 14.68
CA VAL A 84 -19.35 -37.07 15.21
C VAL A 84 -18.10 -37.02 14.34
N GLN A 85 -17.59 -38.17 13.87
CA GLN A 85 -16.45 -38.21 12.95
C GLN A 85 -16.76 -37.54 11.60
N LYS A 86 -17.97 -37.75 11.06
CA LYS A 86 -18.42 -37.09 9.83
C LYS A 86 -18.51 -35.57 10.03
N GLU A 87 -19.08 -35.12 11.14
CA GLU A 87 -19.19 -33.70 11.48
C GLU A 87 -17.82 -33.03 11.64
N LEU A 88 -16.88 -33.67 12.37
CA LEU A 88 -15.51 -33.17 12.51
C LEU A 88 -14.80 -33.04 11.16
N LYS A 89 -14.94 -34.05 10.29
CA LYS A 89 -14.39 -33.99 8.93
C LYS A 89 -15.05 -32.89 8.10
N ASN A 90 -16.34 -32.66 8.28
CA ASN A 90 -17.06 -31.60 7.60
C ASN A 90 -16.62 -30.20 8.06
N MET A 91 -16.47 -30.00 9.37
CA MET A 91 -15.98 -28.76 9.96
C MET A 91 -14.55 -28.46 9.53
N LYS A 92 -13.69 -29.47 9.49
CA LYS A 92 -12.32 -29.32 8.96
C LYS A 92 -12.31 -28.82 7.51
N ARG A 93 -13.12 -29.44 6.64
CA ARG A 93 -13.26 -28.99 5.24
C ARG A 93 -13.74 -27.54 5.14
N LYS A 94 -14.75 -27.15 5.93
CA LYS A 94 -15.24 -25.77 5.96
C LYS A 94 -14.17 -24.77 6.40
N ILE A 95 -13.34 -25.13 7.39
CA ILE A 95 -12.21 -24.30 7.83
C ILE A 95 -11.19 -24.14 6.71
N ASP A 96 -10.82 -25.22 6.03
CA ASP A 96 -9.85 -25.19 4.93
C ASP A 96 -10.39 -24.37 3.73
N GLU A 97 -11.67 -24.52 3.38
CA GLU A 97 -12.35 -23.74 2.34
C GLU A 97 -12.39 -22.25 2.67
N GLU A 98 -12.74 -21.89 3.91
CA GLU A 98 -12.78 -20.48 4.33
C GLU A 98 -11.36 -19.88 4.38
N ALA A 99 -10.35 -20.65 4.78
CA ALA A 99 -8.96 -20.20 4.74
C ALA A 99 -8.46 -19.94 3.30
N LEU A 100 -8.83 -20.80 2.35
CA LEU A 100 -8.54 -20.58 0.93
C LEU A 100 -9.27 -19.36 0.38
N ARG A 101 -10.54 -19.17 0.77
CA ARG A 101 -11.34 -18.01 0.40
C ARG A 101 -10.72 -16.72 0.92
N GLN A 102 -10.32 -16.67 2.20
CA GLN A 102 -9.65 -15.51 2.79
C GLN A 102 -8.35 -15.15 2.06
N LYS A 103 -7.55 -16.14 1.65
CA LYS A 103 -6.34 -15.90 0.84
C LYS A 103 -6.68 -15.32 -0.53
N ALA A 104 -7.76 -15.78 -1.17
CA ALA A 104 -8.21 -15.26 -2.46
C ALA A 104 -8.74 -13.82 -2.33
N ASP A 105 -9.53 -13.53 -1.29
CA ASP A 105 -10.06 -12.20 -1.02
C ASP A 105 -8.95 -11.20 -0.66
N GLU A 106 -7.95 -11.62 0.11
CA GLU A 106 -6.78 -10.79 0.42
C GLU A 106 -5.96 -10.49 -0.85
N LYS A 107 -5.72 -11.50 -1.70
CA LYS A 107 -5.06 -11.27 -2.99
C LYS A 107 -5.85 -10.30 -3.88
N LYS A 108 -7.17 -10.41 -3.88
CA LYS A 108 -8.05 -9.48 -4.62
C LYS A 108 -7.91 -8.05 -4.08
N ARG A 109 -7.91 -7.88 -2.75
CA ARG A 109 -7.72 -6.58 -2.10
C ARG A 109 -6.39 -5.93 -2.49
N ILE A 110 -5.29 -6.68 -2.45
CA ILE A 110 -3.96 -6.18 -2.86
C ILE A 110 -3.97 -5.72 -4.32
N LEU A 111 -4.56 -6.52 -5.23
CA LEU A 111 -4.66 -6.15 -6.64
C LEU A 111 -5.54 -4.91 -6.88
N GLU A 112 -6.58 -4.71 -6.07
CA GLU A 112 -7.41 -3.50 -6.13
C GLU A 112 -6.64 -2.26 -5.64
N GLU A 113 -5.88 -2.38 -4.57
CA GLU A 113 -4.99 -1.32 -4.06
C GLU A 113 -3.91 -0.95 -5.08
N GLU A 114 -3.25 -1.94 -5.71
CA GLU A 114 -2.26 -1.73 -6.78
C GLU A 114 -2.88 -1.05 -8.01
N ARG A 115 -4.06 -1.52 -8.46
CA ARG A 115 -4.79 -0.89 -9.56
C ARG A 115 -5.08 0.58 -9.27
N ASP A 116 -5.53 0.89 -8.06
CA ASP A 116 -5.89 2.25 -7.69
C ASP A 116 -4.66 3.14 -7.56
N TYR A 117 -3.54 2.60 -7.08
CA TYR A 117 -2.24 3.28 -7.11
C TYR A 117 -1.82 3.64 -8.54
N PHE A 118 -1.81 2.67 -9.47
CA PHE A 118 -1.42 2.94 -10.86
C PHE A 118 -2.36 3.92 -11.56
N LYS A 119 -3.66 3.87 -11.25
CA LYS A 119 -4.62 4.86 -11.75
C LYS A 119 -4.30 6.27 -11.25
N GLN A 120 -3.99 6.42 -9.96
CA GLN A 120 -3.63 7.72 -9.39
C GLN A 120 -2.31 8.25 -9.99
N GLU A 121 -1.32 7.38 -10.16
CA GLU A 121 -0.04 7.76 -10.75
C GLU A 121 -0.17 8.15 -12.22
N ALA A 122 -0.98 7.43 -13.00
CA ALA A 122 -1.29 7.81 -14.37
C ALA A 122 -1.97 9.20 -14.46
N LEU A 123 -2.91 9.49 -13.55
CA LEU A 123 -3.55 10.81 -13.48
C LEU A 123 -2.57 11.92 -13.05
N ARG A 124 -1.61 11.61 -12.18
CA ARG A 124 -0.56 12.56 -11.78
C ARG A 124 0.38 12.87 -12.93
N LEU A 125 0.81 11.85 -13.68
CA LEU A 125 1.65 11.99 -14.86
C LEU A 125 0.94 12.75 -15.98
N ASP A 126 -0.34 12.50 -16.22
CA ASP A 126 -1.14 13.24 -17.20
C ASP A 126 -1.20 14.73 -16.88
N LYS A 127 -1.43 15.10 -15.62
CA LYS A 127 -1.39 16.49 -15.16
C LYS A 127 -0.02 17.14 -15.40
N LEU A 128 1.07 16.42 -15.09
CA LEU A 128 2.43 16.91 -15.30
C LEU A 128 2.71 17.13 -16.80
N CYS A 129 2.28 16.21 -17.67
CA CYS A 129 2.40 16.35 -19.12
C CYS A 129 1.61 17.57 -19.63
N GLN A 130 0.39 17.80 -19.14
CA GLN A 130 -0.42 18.97 -19.51
C GLN A 130 0.25 20.28 -19.10
N GLU A 131 0.84 20.34 -17.91
CA GLU A 131 1.57 21.52 -17.43
C GLU A 131 2.84 21.80 -18.24
N GLN A 132 3.57 20.75 -18.61
CA GLN A 132 4.72 20.85 -19.50
C GLN A 132 4.31 21.33 -20.90
N LEU A 133 3.20 20.83 -21.44
CA LEU A 133 2.67 21.28 -22.72
C LEU A 133 2.31 22.77 -22.70
N ARG A 134 1.62 23.22 -21.63
CA ARG A 134 1.31 24.65 -21.43
C ARG A 134 2.58 25.50 -21.38
N THR A 135 3.60 25.04 -20.66
CA THR A 135 4.89 25.75 -20.57
C THR A 135 5.58 25.85 -21.94
N ILE A 136 5.54 24.77 -22.74
CA ILE A 136 6.07 24.77 -24.10
C ILE A 136 5.33 25.78 -24.97
N GLU A 137 4.00 25.86 -24.88
CA GLU A 137 3.19 26.84 -25.62
C GLU A 137 3.52 28.28 -25.22
N GLU A 138 3.63 28.55 -23.92
CA GLU A 138 4.05 29.87 -23.40
C GLU A 138 5.45 30.27 -23.91
N LEU A 139 6.41 29.34 -23.92
CA LEU A 139 7.76 29.58 -24.44
C LEU A 139 7.79 29.79 -25.96
N LYS A 140 7.01 29.01 -26.72
CA LYS A 140 6.86 29.21 -28.17
C LYS A 140 6.29 30.59 -28.48
N PHE A 141 5.30 31.03 -27.69
CA PHE A 141 4.72 32.36 -27.85
C PHE A 141 5.73 33.47 -27.53
N LYS A 142 6.48 33.37 -26.42
CA LYS A 142 7.56 34.31 -26.09
C LYS A 142 8.63 34.37 -27.19
N LEU A 143 9.07 33.21 -27.68
CA LEU A 143 10.05 33.12 -28.76
C LEU A 143 9.55 33.83 -30.02
N LYS A 144 8.27 33.70 -30.36
CA LYS A 144 7.66 34.38 -31.50
C LYS A 144 7.74 35.91 -31.34
N ILE A 145 7.35 36.44 -30.19
CA ILE A 145 7.43 37.89 -29.90
C ILE A 145 8.88 38.37 -30.03
N THR A 146 9.84 37.70 -29.40
CA THR A 146 11.25 38.09 -29.45
C THR A 146 11.82 38.05 -30.87
N LEU A 147 11.36 37.12 -31.72
CA LEU A 147 11.75 37.09 -33.13
C LEU A 147 11.18 38.27 -33.92
N GLU A 148 9.91 38.64 -33.70
CA GLU A 148 9.29 39.82 -34.30
C GLU A 148 10.00 41.12 -33.86
N GLU A 149 10.32 41.25 -32.57
CA GLU A 149 11.12 42.37 -32.03
C GLU A 149 12.51 42.43 -32.66
N LYS A 150 13.22 41.29 -32.73
CA LYS A 150 14.54 41.22 -33.36
C LYS A 150 14.47 41.70 -34.82
N GLN A 151 13.49 41.22 -35.60
CA GLN A 151 13.31 41.62 -36.99
C GLN A 151 13.04 43.12 -37.11
N TYR A 152 12.22 43.67 -36.23
CA TYR A 152 11.96 45.11 -36.16
C TYR A 152 13.25 45.91 -35.93
N TYR A 153 14.03 45.56 -34.90
CA TYR A 153 15.29 46.26 -34.61
C TYR A 153 16.35 46.08 -35.69
N GLU A 154 16.40 44.91 -36.33
CA GLU A 154 17.27 44.66 -37.48
C GLU A 154 16.92 45.61 -38.63
N GLY A 155 15.64 45.75 -38.97
CA GLY A 155 15.16 46.73 -39.94
C GLY A 155 15.50 48.17 -39.56
N PHE A 156 15.23 48.56 -38.31
CA PHE A 156 15.54 49.90 -37.80
C PHE A 156 17.04 50.25 -37.91
N VAL A 157 17.93 49.31 -37.57
CA VAL A 157 19.38 49.49 -37.69
C VAL A 157 19.80 49.61 -39.16
N ILE A 158 19.21 48.82 -40.06
CA ILE A 158 19.48 48.90 -41.49
C ILE A 158 19.09 50.29 -42.04
N ASP A 159 17.91 50.80 -41.70
CA ASP A 159 17.46 52.10 -42.19
C ASP A 159 18.25 53.26 -41.60
N SER A 160 18.56 53.21 -40.30
CA SER A 160 19.47 54.17 -39.64
C SER A 160 20.85 54.19 -40.30
N LYS A 161 21.37 53.03 -40.76
CA LYS A 161 22.63 52.96 -41.51
C LYS A 161 22.52 53.59 -42.90
N LYS A 162 21.41 53.38 -43.60
CA LYS A 162 21.16 54.01 -44.91
C LYS A 162 21.09 55.53 -44.79
N GLU A 163 20.34 56.04 -43.80
CA GLU A 163 20.22 57.47 -43.53
C GLU A 163 21.59 58.08 -43.18
N ASN A 164 22.34 57.47 -42.26
CA ASN A 164 23.70 57.91 -41.94
C ASN A 164 24.63 57.92 -43.17
N LYS A 165 24.48 56.95 -44.08
CA LYS A 165 25.24 56.92 -45.33
C LYS A 165 24.83 58.08 -46.25
N ALA A 166 23.54 58.37 -46.38
CA ALA A 166 23.03 59.50 -47.16
C ALA A 166 23.53 60.84 -46.61
N LEU A 167 23.41 61.07 -45.30
CA LEU A 167 23.91 62.28 -44.62
C LEU A 167 25.42 62.47 -44.80
N LYS A 168 26.21 61.39 -44.75
CA LYS A 168 27.66 61.45 -45.02
C LYS A 168 27.95 61.88 -46.46
N TYR A 169 27.18 61.41 -47.44
CA TYR A 169 27.34 61.85 -48.83
C TYR A 169 26.94 63.32 -49.01
N GLU A 170 25.84 63.76 -48.41
CA GLU A 170 25.40 65.15 -48.44
C GLU A 170 26.44 66.09 -47.81
N LEU A 171 26.96 65.70 -46.64
CA LEU A 171 28.03 66.44 -45.97
C LEU A 171 29.27 66.57 -46.86
N LEU A 172 29.70 65.47 -47.50
CA LEU A 172 30.84 65.47 -48.42
C LEU A 172 30.59 66.38 -49.63
N TYR A 173 29.39 66.35 -50.19
CA TYR A 173 28.98 67.20 -51.29
C TYR A 173 29.07 68.68 -50.91
N LEU A 174 28.50 69.07 -49.75
CA LEU A 174 28.57 70.44 -49.24
C LEU A 174 30.02 70.89 -48.96
N TYR A 175 30.87 70.01 -48.43
CA TYR A 175 32.30 70.32 -48.25
C TYR A 175 33.01 70.60 -49.58
N LYS A 176 32.72 69.79 -50.61
CA LYS A 176 33.28 69.99 -51.96
C LYS A 176 32.82 71.32 -52.54
N GLN A 177 31.52 71.61 -52.48
CA GLN A 177 30.93 72.87 -52.94
C GLN A 177 31.59 74.08 -52.24
N LYS A 178 31.68 74.04 -50.91
CA LYS A 178 32.32 75.11 -50.12
C LYS A 178 33.79 75.31 -50.48
N SER A 179 34.54 74.23 -50.76
CA SER A 179 35.92 74.32 -51.21
C SER A 179 36.05 74.98 -52.59
N GLU A 180 35.14 74.67 -53.51
CA GLU A 180 35.08 75.29 -54.85
C GLU A 180 34.73 76.78 -54.77
N GLU A 181 33.75 77.16 -53.94
CA GLU A 181 33.41 78.55 -53.66
C GLU A 181 34.61 79.32 -53.10
N GLN A 182 35.34 78.73 -52.14
CA GLN A 182 36.52 79.35 -51.56
C GLN A 182 37.67 79.53 -52.57
N LYS A 183 37.85 78.57 -53.50
CA LYS A 183 38.76 78.70 -54.63
C LYS A 183 38.32 79.82 -55.59
N ALA A 184 37.02 79.96 -55.85
CA ALA A 184 36.49 81.04 -56.68
C ALA A 184 36.71 82.43 -56.04
N ILE A 185 36.45 82.57 -54.73
CA ILE A 185 36.73 83.81 -53.97
C ILE A 185 38.22 84.16 -54.04
N THR A 186 39.11 83.18 -53.87
CA THR A 186 40.57 83.39 -53.96
C THR A 186 41.01 83.86 -55.35
N ARG A 187 40.38 83.35 -56.42
CA ARG A 187 40.66 83.80 -57.80
C ARG A 187 40.19 85.24 -58.05
N LEU A 188 39.08 85.65 -57.45
CA LEU A 188 38.58 87.03 -57.57
C LEU A 188 39.37 88.03 -56.70
N GLY A 189 39.98 87.58 -55.59
CA GLY A 189 40.80 88.41 -54.70
C GLY A 189 42.21 88.73 -55.21
N SER A 190 42.71 88.07 -56.27
CA SER A 190 44.11 88.22 -56.71
C SER A 190 44.37 89.37 -57.70
N ASN A 191 43.36 90.18 -58.05
CA ASN A 191 43.50 91.38 -58.90
C ASN A 191 43.30 92.72 -58.16
N GLY A 192 43.31 92.72 -56.82
CA GLY A 192 43.20 93.93 -55.99
C GLY A 192 44.48 94.21 -55.22
N ASN A 193 45.27 95.18 -55.70
CA ASN A 193 46.40 95.76 -55.00
C ASN A 193 45.94 96.62 -53.79
N VAL A 194 46.88 96.83 -52.87
CA VAL A 194 46.92 97.84 -51.78
C VAL A 194 46.27 97.45 -50.45
N GLY A 195 47.11 97.48 -49.42
CA GLY A 195 46.83 96.92 -48.10
C GLY A 195 46.10 97.83 -47.14
N GLN A 196 45.72 97.25 -46.01
CA GLN A 196 45.76 97.88 -44.69
C GLN A 196 45.73 96.78 -43.62
N ARG A 197 46.71 96.83 -42.73
CA ARG A 197 46.69 96.14 -41.43
C ARG A 197 45.49 96.63 -40.63
N TYR A 198 44.57 95.74 -40.27
CA TYR A 198 43.77 95.92 -39.06
C TYR A 198 43.76 94.64 -38.23
N LYS A 199 44.30 94.76 -37.03
CA LYS A 199 44.12 93.83 -35.92
C LYS A 199 42.64 93.88 -35.54
N VAL A 200 41.89 92.82 -35.78
CA VAL A 200 40.58 92.61 -35.12
C VAL A 200 40.60 91.25 -34.42
N LYS A 201 40.77 91.37 -33.11
CA LYS A 201 40.44 90.40 -32.07
C LYS A 201 38.98 89.94 -32.27
N LYS A 202 38.76 88.70 -32.72
CA LYS A 202 37.45 88.04 -32.65
C LYS A 202 37.56 86.89 -31.64
N MET A 203 36.82 87.05 -30.55
CA MET A 203 36.59 86.05 -29.53
C MET A 203 36.02 84.77 -30.16
N LEU A 204 36.58 83.62 -29.77
CA LEU A 204 35.87 82.35 -29.81
C LEU A 204 34.73 82.44 -28.79
N ASP A 205 33.50 82.55 -29.27
CA ASP A 205 32.31 82.32 -28.45
C ASP A 205 31.95 80.83 -28.58
N LEU A 206 32.42 80.03 -27.61
CA LEU A 206 31.99 78.66 -27.38
C LEU A 206 30.58 78.71 -26.78
N ARG A 207 29.56 78.78 -27.64
CA ARG A 207 28.17 78.54 -27.22
C ARG A 207 27.88 77.04 -27.29
N PRO A 208 27.48 76.38 -26.18
CA PRO A 208 26.99 75.02 -26.25
C PRO A 208 25.62 75.04 -26.91
N MET A 209 25.48 74.25 -27.98
CA MET A 209 24.23 74.04 -28.69
C MET A 209 23.33 73.16 -27.82
N THR A 210 22.57 73.78 -26.92
CA THR A 210 21.47 73.12 -26.21
C THR A 210 20.21 73.17 -27.07
N GLN A 211 19.68 71.98 -27.34
CA GLN A 211 18.28 71.63 -27.19
C GLN A 211 17.26 72.48 -27.99
N ASP A 212 16.89 71.97 -29.16
CA ASP A 212 15.53 72.18 -29.67
C ASP A 212 14.94 70.84 -30.10
N GLY A 213 13.88 70.46 -29.38
CA GLY A 213 13.04 69.31 -29.68
C GLY A 213 12.20 69.60 -30.92
N THR A 214 12.22 68.66 -31.86
CA THR A 214 11.32 68.70 -33.01
C THR A 214 10.15 67.75 -32.75
N HIS A 215 8.99 68.34 -32.57
CA HIS A 215 7.68 67.69 -32.66
C HIS A 215 7.60 66.89 -33.97
N VAL A 216 7.30 65.59 -33.88
CA VAL A 216 6.80 64.82 -35.02
C VAL A 216 5.28 64.78 -34.94
N SER A 217 4.69 65.44 -35.92
CA SER A 217 3.29 65.51 -36.24
C SER A 217 2.75 64.16 -36.72
N SER A 218 1.53 63.89 -36.27
CA SER A 218 0.59 62.91 -36.78
C SER A 218 0.40 63.02 -38.29
N THR A 219 0.56 61.90 -39.01
CA THR A 219 -0.12 61.68 -40.29
C THR A 219 -0.86 60.35 -40.24
N LYS A 220 -2.17 60.55 -40.16
CA LYS A 220 -3.27 59.67 -40.50
C LYS A 220 -3.12 59.25 -41.97
N ASP A 221 -3.18 57.95 -42.26
CA ASP A 221 -3.77 57.48 -43.51
C ASP A 221 -4.37 56.08 -43.33
N GLU A 222 -5.63 56.02 -43.74
CA GLU A 222 -6.47 54.85 -43.90
C GLU A 222 -6.03 54.08 -45.14
N ILE A 223 -6.14 52.75 -45.12
CA ILE A 223 -6.87 51.92 -46.09
C ILE A 223 -6.76 50.47 -45.61
N GLY A 224 -7.92 49.85 -45.47
CA GLY A 224 -8.07 48.47 -45.02
C GLY A 224 -8.06 47.45 -46.16
N GLU A 225 -7.96 46.19 -45.75
CA GLU A 225 -8.60 44.97 -46.29
C GLU A 225 -7.99 43.84 -45.43
N GLY A 226 -8.71 43.02 -44.68
CA GLY A 226 -9.95 42.33 -44.99
C GLY A 226 -9.64 40.84 -45.05
N SER A 227 -9.64 40.13 -43.91
CA SER A 227 -9.76 38.66 -43.96
C SER A 227 -10.45 38.07 -42.73
N LYS A 228 -11.60 37.46 -43.02
CA LYS A 228 -12.54 36.81 -42.12
C LYS A 228 -12.08 35.38 -41.80
N ARG A 229 -12.27 34.98 -40.54
CA ARG A 229 -12.62 33.62 -40.03
C ARG A 229 -12.64 33.78 -38.49
N GLY A 230 -13.75 33.76 -37.75
CA GLY A 230 -14.99 33.03 -37.90
C GLY A 230 -14.89 31.74 -37.10
N PHE A 231 -15.12 31.79 -35.78
CA PHE A 231 -15.67 30.67 -34.99
C PHE A 231 -16.32 31.17 -33.69
N SER A 232 -17.34 30.44 -33.30
CA SER A 232 -18.48 30.76 -32.44
C SER A 232 -18.31 30.38 -30.97
N SER A 233 -18.94 31.14 -30.06
CA SER A 233 -19.67 30.62 -28.89
C SER A 233 -20.46 31.79 -28.24
N ILE A 234 -21.79 31.80 -28.24
CA ILE A 234 -22.70 31.13 -27.30
C ILE A 234 -22.52 31.62 -25.84
N LYS A 235 -23.35 32.58 -25.43
CA LYS A 235 -24.24 32.61 -24.24
C LYS A 235 -24.66 34.06 -23.93
N GLN A 236 -25.91 34.41 -24.24
CA GLN A 236 -27.06 34.44 -23.31
C GLN A 236 -26.97 35.53 -22.22
N THR A 237 -27.61 36.66 -22.54
CA THR A 237 -28.57 37.41 -21.71
C THR A 237 -28.24 37.68 -20.24
N GLN A 238 -28.05 38.98 -19.94
CA GLN A 238 -28.92 39.71 -19.00
C GLN A 238 -28.85 41.23 -19.29
N LYS A 239 -30.04 41.82 -19.52
CA LYS A 239 -30.36 43.24 -19.31
C LYS A 239 -29.91 43.60 -17.87
N THR A 240 -29.48 44.82 -17.54
CA THR A 240 -30.31 46.04 -17.55
C THR A 240 -29.41 47.27 -17.30
N GLN A 241 -29.75 48.38 -17.97
CA GLN A 241 -29.65 49.78 -17.55
C GLN A 241 -28.33 50.27 -16.91
N LEU A 242 -27.67 51.22 -17.58
CA LEU A 242 -27.58 52.59 -17.07
C LEU A 242 -27.12 53.55 -18.18
N SER A 243 -27.89 54.62 -18.28
CA SER A 243 -27.75 55.75 -19.19
C SER A 243 -26.79 56.79 -18.60
N ASN A 244 -26.26 57.65 -19.48
CA ASN A 244 -25.54 58.90 -19.22
C ASN A 244 -24.09 58.78 -18.75
N LYS A 245 -23.16 59.00 -19.69
CA LYS A 245 -22.24 60.15 -19.72
C LYS A 245 -21.21 59.93 -20.83
N PHE A 246 -21.57 60.35 -22.04
CA PHE A 246 -20.57 60.79 -23.00
C PHE A 246 -19.94 62.08 -22.46
N GLN A 247 -18.64 62.28 -22.74
CA GLN A 247 -17.86 63.49 -22.48
C GLN A 247 -17.04 63.47 -21.18
N ASP A 248 -16.03 62.59 -21.09
CA ASP A 248 -14.70 62.96 -20.57
C ASP A 248 -13.64 61.88 -20.89
N GLN A 249 -13.00 61.95 -22.07
CA GLN A 249 -11.86 61.08 -22.42
C GLN A 249 -10.52 61.85 -22.51
N GLY A 250 -10.48 63.08 -21.99
CA GLY A 250 -9.25 63.88 -21.96
C GLY A 250 -8.41 63.73 -20.67
N SER A 251 -8.99 63.24 -19.57
CA SER A 251 -8.34 63.29 -18.25
C SER A 251 -7.63 61.99 -17.81
N SER A 252 -7.91 60.83 -18.41
CA SER A 252 -7.40 59.56 -17.86
C SER A 252 -5.92 59.30 -18.13
N LEU A 253 -5.36 59.89 -19.20
CA LEU A 253 -3.93 59.75 -19.50
C LEU A 253 -3.06 60.53 -18.51
N HIS A 254 -3.54 61.70 -18.06
CA HIS A 254 -2.81 62.52 -17.10
C HIS A 254 -2.81 61.89 -15.69
N ASP A 255 -3.92 61.29 -15.27
CA ASP A 255 -4.00 60.57 -14.01
C ASP A 255 -3.20 59.26 -13.99
N PHE A 256 -3.04 58.61 -15.14
CA PHE A 256 -2.16 57.43 -15.28
C PHE A 256 -0.69 57.81 -15.09
N TYR A 257 -0.22 58.87 -15.77
CA TYR A 257 1.15 59.37 -15.59
C TYR A 257 1.41 59.89 -14.18
N LYS A 258 0.45 60.57 -13.53
CA LYS A 258 0.61 61.03 -12.14
C LYS A 258 0.67 59.87 -11.13
N ARG A 259 -0.07 58.79 -11.38
CA ARG A 259 -0.04 57.58 -10.55
C ARG A 259 1.27 56.82 -10.70
N GLU A 260 1.80 56.75 -11.93
CA GLU A 260 3.07 56.06 -12.22
C GLU A 260 4.31 56.83 -11.74
N LEU A 261 4.27 58.18 -11.78
CA LEU A 261 5.28 59.02 -11.14
C LEU A 261 5.21 58.98 -9.61
N SER A 262 4.01 58.83 -9.02
CA SER A 262 3.86 58.71 -7.56
C SER A 262 4.31 57.34 -7.03
N SER A 263 4.12 56.25 -7.78
CA SER A 263 4.64 54.93 -7.42
C SER A 263 6.16 54.82 -7.60
N GLN A 264 6.75 55.52 -8.59
CA GLN A 264 8.21 55.64 -8.72
C GLN A 264 8.86 56.56 -7.66
N GLN A 265 8.12 57.50 -7.06
CA GLN A 265 8.62 58.32 -5.96
C GLN A 265 8.45 57.65 -4.58
N GLN A 266 7.40 56.84 -4.37
CA GLN A 266 7.24 56.07 -3.12
C GLN A 266 8.25 54.93 -2.96
N SER A 267 8.77 54.36 -4.06
CA SER A 267 9.84 53.35 -3.99
C SER A 267 11.21 53.91 -3.57
N ARG A 268 11.38 55.24 -3.55
CA ARG A 268 12.62 55.89 -3.09
C ARG A 268 12.62 56.26 -1.60
N GLN A 269 11.52 56.08 -0.87
CA GLN A 269 11.39 56.58 0.51
C GLN A 269 11.40 55.51 1.62
N ASN A 270 11.50 54.22 1.32
CA ASN A 270 11.62 53.18 2.35
C ASN A 270 12.69 52.12 1.98
N PRO A 271 13.99 52.43 2.15
CA PRO A 271 15.06 51.43 2.00
C PRO A 271 14.88 50.21 2.92
N ASP A 272 14.11 50.35 4.01
CA ASP A 272 13.85 49.28 4.97
C ASP A 272 12.93 48.18 4.42
N MET A 273 11.99 48.50 3.52
CA MET A 273 11.09 47.48 2.95
C MET A 273 11.80 46.56 1.96
N GLU A 274 12.74 47.10 1.19
CA GLU A 274 13.54 46.32 0.24
C GLU A 274 14.51 45.39 0.98
N GLN A 275 15.10 45.84 2.09
CA GLN A 275 15.91 44.99 2.97
C GLN A 275 15.09 43.85 3.60
N ILE A 276 13.85 44.11 4.04
CA ILE A 276 12.98 43.07 4.61
C ILE A 276 12.63 42.00 3.56
N GLU A 277 12.34 42.40 2.32
CA GLU A 277 12.13 41.45 1.23
C GLU A 277 13.38 40.64 0.90
N GLU A 278 14.57 41.28 0.93
CA GLU A 278 15.83 40.61 0.64
C GLU A 278 16.20 39.57 1.71
N ILE A 279 15.93 39.89 2.99
CA ILE A 279 16.11 38.96 4.12
C ILE A 279 15.15 37.77 3.97
N SER A 280 13.87 38.02 3.68
CA SER A 280 12.87 36.97 3.46
C SER A 280 13.24 36.03 2.30
N LYS A 281 13.72 36.59 1.19
CA LYS A 281 14.21 35.80 0.04
C LYS A 281 15.44 34.96 0.42
N ARG A 282 16.37 35.49 1.21
CA ARG A 282 17.54 34.73 1.70
C ARG A 282 17.13 33.57 2.60
N ASP A 283 16.16 33.76 3.48
CA ASP A 283 15.66 32.71 4.37
C ASP A 283 15.00 31.58 3.57
N ILE A 284 14.14 31.92 2.60
CA ILE A 284 13.52 30.93 1.70
C ILE A 284 14.58 30.15 0.91
N ILE A 285 15.60 30.84 0.39
CA ILE A 285 16.70 30.19 -0.34
C ILE A 285 17.49 29.25 0.59
N SER A 286 17.71 29.64 1.84
CA SER A 286 18.39 28.82 2.84
C SER A 286 17.60 27.54 3.13
N ASP A 287 16.29 27.65 3.34
CA ASP A 287 15.40 26.52 3.61
C ASP A 287 15.33 25.55 2.43
N LEU A 288 15.19 26.09 1.20
CA LEU A 288 15.20 25.27 -0.02
C LEU A 288 16.54 24.55 -0.22
N LYS A 289 17.66 25.19 0.11
CA LYS A 289 18.99 24.54 0.08
C LYS A 289 19.07 23.41 1.10
N GLN A 290 18.53 23.60 2.30
CA GLN A 290 18.51 22.56 3.34
C GLN A 290 17.63 21.37 2.93
N GLN A 291 16.46 21.62 2.34
CA GLN A 291 15.59 20.57 1.80
C GLN A 291 16.28 19.79 0.68
N LEU A 292 16.91 20.49 -0.27
CA LEU A 292 17.66 19.86 -1.35
C LEU A 292 18.81 18.99 -0.82
N GLN A 293 19.49 19.41 0.24
CA GLN A 293 20.55 18.63 0.87
C GLN A 293 20.00 17.36 1.55
N LYS A 294 18.85 17.45 2.24
CA LYS A 294 18.17 16.28 2.83
C LYS A 294 17.75 15.28 1.77
N GLU A 295 17.14 15.75 0.67
CA GLU A 295 16.76 14.90 -0.46
C GLU A 295 17.97 14.21 -1.12
N LYS A 296 19.09 14.92 -1.28
CA LYS A 296 20.33 14.32 -1.79
C LYS A 296 20.85 13.20 -0.88
N GLN A 297 20.80 13.38 0.44
CA GLN A 297 21.20 12.36 1.40
C GLN A 297 20.28 11.13 1.34
N LEU A 298 18.96 11.36 1.28
CA LEU A 298 17.97 10.29 1.16
C LEU A 298 18.17 9.49 -0.14
N ASN A 299 18.38 10.18 -1.27
CA ASN A 299 18.62 9.53 -2.56
C ASN A 299 19.91 8.70 -2.55
N GLN A 300 20.96 9.18 -1.87
CA GLN A 300 22.20 8.42 -1.71
C GLN A 300 22.00 7.16 -0.86
N GLN A 301 21.21 7.23 0.22
CA GLN A 301 20.87 6.06 1.03
C GLN A 301 20.10 5.02 0.21
N LEU A 302 19.07 5.44 -0.54
CA LEU A 302 18.30 4.55 -1.40
C LEU A 302 19.16 3.88 -2.47
N LYS A 303 20.14 4.59 -3.04
CA LYS A 303 21.09 4.00 -4.01
C LYS A 303 21.95 2.90 -3.39
N VAL A 304 22.42 3.09 -2.16
CA VAL A 304 23.21 2.09 -1.44
C VAL A 304 22.35 0.87 -1.14
N GLU A 305 21.12 1.06 -0.67
CA GLU A 305 20.16 -0.02 -0.38
C GLU A 305 19.82 -0.84 -1.64
N LEU A 306 19.57 -0.16 -2.76
CA LEU A 306 19.26 -0.81 -4.04
C LEU A 306 20.46 -1.57 -4.60
N SER A 307 21.68 -1.06 -4.41
CA SER A 307 22.91 -1.79 -4.72
C SER A 307 23.06 -3.04 -3.86
N GLN A 308 22.72 -2.97 -2.57
CA GLN A 308 22.79 -4.09 -1.64
C GLN A 308 21.78 -5.20 -2.00
N GLN A 309 20.54 -4.83 -2.37
CA GLN A 309 19.54 -5.79 -2.85
C GLN A 309 19.96 -6.47 -4.16
N ASN A 310 20.62 -5.74 -5.06
CA ASN A 310 21.13 -6.34 -6.31
C ASN A 310 22.29 -7.32 -6.05
N CYS A 311 23.13 -7.09 -5.04
CA CYS A 311 24.16 -8.06 -4.65
C CYS A 311 23.54 -9.38 -4.14
N GLN A 312 22.50 -9.31 -3.30
CA GLN A 312 21.79 -10.50 -2.79
C GLN A 312 21.14 -11.33 -3.90
N ARG A 313 20.60 -10.66 -4.94
CA ARG A 313 20.07 -11.36 -6.11
C ARG A 313 21.15 -12.15 -6.87
N GLY A 314 22.39 -11.66 -6.86
CA GLY A 314 23.54 -12.34 -7.47
C GLY A 314 24.00 -13.57 -6.69
N GLU A 315 23.87 -13.58 -5.37
CA GLU A 315 24.30 -14.72 -4.54
C GLU A 315 23.38 -15.95 -4.74
N LEU A 316 22.06 -15.76 -4.79
CA LEU A 316 21.11 -16.84 -5.13
C LEU A 316 21.33 -17.38 -6.54
N GLU A 317 21.63 -16.49 -7.49
CA GLU A 317 21.95 -16.86 -8.87
C GLU A 317 23.23 -17.69 -8.94
N GLN A 318 24.26 -17.33 -8.16
CA GLN A 318 25.51 -18.07 -8.08
C GLN A 318 25.29 -19.49 -7.55
N ILE A 319 24.51 -19.66 -6.48
CA ILE A 319 24.17 -21.00 -5.94
C ILE A 319 23.45 -21.84 -7.00
N LEU A 320 22.52 -21.23 -7.75
CA LEU A 320 21.81 -21.92 -8.82
C LEU A 320 22.76 -22.36 -9.93
N LEU A 321 23.69 -21.50 -10.35
CA LEU A 321 24.69 -21.82 -11.37
C LEU A 321 25.60 -22.98 -10.93
N GLU A 322 25.99 -23.03 -9.66
CA GLU A 322 26.79 -24.13 -9.11
C GLU A 322 26.01 -25.45 -9.12
N CYS A 323 24.75 -25.44 -8.71
CA CYS A 323 23.85 -26.60 -8.82
C CYS A 323 23.69 -27.07 -10.28
N VAL A 324 23.62 -26.13 -11.24
CA VAL A 324 23.56 -26.44 -12.68
C VAL A 324 24.83 -27.15 -13.13
N VAL A 325 26.01 -26.65 -12.76
CA VAL A 325 27.31 -27.26 -13.10
C VAL A 325 27.41 -28.68 -12.52
N GLU A 326 27.01 -28.88 -11.27
CA GLU A 326 27.02 -30.20 -10.65
C GLU A 326 26.06 -31.18 -11.35
N THR A 327 24.87 -30.72 -11.70
CA THR A 327 23.89 -31.52 -12.46
C THR A 327 24.41 -31.87 -13.85
N LYS A 328 25.11 -30.95 -14.54
CA LYS A 328 25.78 -31.26 -15.81
C LYS A 328 26.81 -32.38 -15.67
N LYS A 329 27.63 -32.35 -14.60
CA LYS A 329 28.62 -33.40 -14.31
C LYS A 329 27.95 -34.77 -14.10
N GLU A 330 26.81 -34.80 -13.40
CA GLU A 330 26.06 -36.03 -13.17
C GLU A 330 25.46 -36.59 -14.47
N ILE A 331 24.86 -35.74 -15.30
CA ILE A 331 24.35 -36.14 -16.63
C ILE A 331 25.49 -36.72 -17.47
N HIS A 332 26.63 -36.04 -17.52
CA HIS A 332 27.80 -36.51 -18.27
C HIS A 332 28.28 -37.87 -17.75
N SER A 333 28.37 -38.06 -16.43
CA SER A 333 28.75 -39.34 -15.81
C SER A 333 27.81 -40.48 -16.22
N ARG A 334 26.49 -40.25 -16.19
CA ARG A 334 25.50 -41.25 -16.64
C ARG A 334 25.60 -41.57 -18.12
N GLN A 335 25.85 -40.56 -18.97
CA GLN A 335 26.08 -40.77 -20.39
C GLN A 335 27.35 -41.60 -20.66
N CYS A 336 28.42 -41.38 -19.88
CA CYS A 336 29.63 -42.20 -19.96
C CYS A 336 29.37 -43.67 -19.56
N LEU A 337 28.66 -43.90 -18.46
CA LEU A 337 28.31 -45.25 -18.00
C LEU A 337 27.42 -46.00 -19.01
N GLN A 338 26.43 -45.32 -19.59
CA GLN A 338 25.57 -45.91 -20.61
C GLN A 338 26.34 -46.30 -21.88
N LYS A 339 27.36 -45.50 -22.26
CA LYS A 339 28.25 -45.82 -23.40
C LYS A 339 29.16 -47.02 -23.12
N GLN A 340 29.62 -47.21 -21.88
CA GLN A 340 30.48 -48.33 -21.50
C GLN A 340 29.76 -49.69 -21.58
N VAL A 341 28.46 -49.75 -21.28
CA VAL A 341 27.68 -51.00 -21.33
C VAL A 341 27.47 -51.51 -22.76
N LEU A 342 27.55 -50.62 -23.77
CA LEU A 342 27.22 -50.95 -25.16
C LEU A 342 28.42 -51.14 -26.09
N ASN A 343 29.66 -50.82 -25.69
CA ASN A 343 30.83 -50.97 -26.56
C ASN A 343 32.14 -51.27 -25.80
N HIS A 344 32.69 -52.47 -25.98
CA HIS A 344 34.03 -52.88 -25.52
C HIS A 344 35.15 -52.56 -26.52
N ARG A 345 34.92 -51.73 -27.54
CA ARG A 345 35.98 -51.32 -28.49
C ARG A 345 36.40 -49.87 -28.28
N TYR A 346 37.61 -49.73 -27.73
CA TYR A 346 38.53 -48.60 -27.77
C TYR A 346 38.10 -47.44 -28.69
N LEU A 347 37.66 -46.32 -28.10
CA LEU A 347 37.70 -45.03 -28.76
C LEU A 347 38.11 -43.91 -27.78
N ASP A 348 39.26 -43.36 -28.13
CA ASP A 348 39.87 -42.07 -27.85
C ASP A 348 39.15 -41.08 -26.90
N LEU A 349 39.83 -40.78 -25.80
CA LEU A 349 39.40 -39.99 -24.64
C LEU A 349 39.59 -38.47 -24.79
N ASN A 350 39.52 -37.92 -26.00
CA ASN A 350 39.75 -36.49 -26.25
C ASN A 350 38.49 -35.69 -26.61
N HIS A 351 37.31 -36.13 -26.15
CA HIS A 351 36.12 -35.30 -26.23
C HIS A 351 36.16 -34.24 -25.13
N ARG A 352 36.53 -33.01 -25.53
CA ARG A 352 36.39 -31.79 -24.73
C ARG A 352 35.04 -31.80 -24.03
N GLU A 353 35.00 -31.40 -22.76
CA GLU A 353 33.80 -31.07 -21.99
C GLU A 353 32.87 -30.21 -22.86
N GLY A 354 31.99 -30.86 -23.60
CA GLY A 354 31.00 -30.22 -24.43
C GLY A 354 29.97 -29.65 -23.48
N ASP A 355 29.84 -28.32 -23.50
CA ASP A 355 28.95 -27.59 -22.61
C ASP A 355 27.51 -28.07 -22.85
N ILE A 356 27.02 -28.98 -21.99
CA ILE A 356 25.67 -29.53 -22.10
C ILE A 356 24.69 -28.37 -21.95
N ASN A 357 23.93 -28.09 -23.00
CA ASN A 357 22.97 -27.00 -22.97
C ASN A 357 21.79 -27.40 -22.06
N TYR A 358 21.24 -26.46 -21.29
CA TYR A 358 20.09 -26.70 -20.41
C TYR A 358 18.88 -27.30 -21.15
N GLN A 359 18.74 -27.03 -22.45
CA GLN A 359 17.69 -27.64 -23.28
C GLN A 359 17.80 -29.17 -23.38
N GLN A 360 19.00 -29.73 -23.16
CA GLN A 360 19.26 -31.17 -23.19
C GLN A 360 18.95 -31.86 -21.85
N PHE A 361 18.56 -31.10 -20.82
CA PHE A 361 18.20 -31.66 -19.52
C PHE A 361 16.85 -32.38 -19.64
N THR A 362 16.81 -33.62 -19.18
CA THR A 362 15.55 -34.34 -19.05
C THR A 362 14.69 -33.71 -17.94
N HIS A 363 13.40 -34.03 -17.90
CA HIS A 363 12.52 -33.54 -16.85
C HIS A 363 13.01 -33.98 -15.45
N THR A 364 13.53 -35.20 -15.33
CA THR A 364 14.11 -35.73 -14.09
C THR A 364 15.34 -34.93 -13.64
N ASP A 365 16.16 -34.47 -14.59
CA ASP A 365 17.34 -33.65 -14.28
C ASP A 365 16.96 -32.28 -13.75
N LYS A 366 15.92 -31.67 -14.32
CA LYS A 366 15.40 -30.37 -13.87
C LYS A 366 14.82 -30.47 -12.45
N ILE A 367 14.10 -31.55 -12.14
CA ILE A 367 13.63 -31.81 -10.78
C ILE A 367 14.81 -32.02 -9.82
N THR A 368 15.81 -32.80 -10.22
CA THR A 368 16.98 -33.09 -9.38
C THR A 368 17.79 -31.81 -9.11
N LEU A 369 17.97 -30.98 -10.14
CA LEU A 369 18.58 -29.66 -10.02
C LEU A 369 17.84 -28.79 -9.00
N LEU A 370 16.51 -28.69 -9.12
CA LEU A 370 15.70 -27.88 -8.20
C LEU A 370 15.74 -28.42 -6.77
N LYS A 371 15.76 -29.74 -6.59
CA LYS A 371 15.94 -30.35 -5.27
C LYS A 371 17.29 -29.98 -4.67
N LYS A 372 18.39 -30.17 -5.41
CA LYS A 372 19.74 -29.76 -4.97
C LYS A 372 19.81 -28.28 -4.63
N TYR A 373 19.17 -27.43 -5.43
CA TYR A 373 19.11 -25.99 -5.17
C TYR A 373 18.36 -25.65 -3.87
N ILE A 374 17.18 -26.25 -3.64
CA ILE A 374 16.38 -26.00 -2.43
C ILE A 374 17.02 -26.63 -1.18
N GLU A 375 17.73 -27.74 -1.35
CA GLU A 375 18.45 -28.45 -0.28
C GLU A 375 19.82 -27.83 0.03
N SER A 376 20.30 -26.88 -0.78
CA SER A 376 21.56 -26.17 -0.53
C SER A 376 21.46 -25.37 0.78
N GLU A 377 22.40 -25.62 1.70
CA GLU A 377 22.49 -24.88 2.97
C GLU A 377 22.64 -23.38 2.71
N GLU A 378 23.41 -22.99 1.69
CA GLU A 378 23.62 -21.58 1.33
C GLU A 378 22.31 -20.91 0.85
N PHE A 379 21.47 -21.66 0.12
CA PHE A 379 20.15 -21.17 -0.30
C PHE A 379 19.23 -20.99 0.90
N LEU A 380 19.21 -21.98 1.80
CA LEU A 380 18.39 -21.94 3.01
C LEU A 380 18.84 -20.83 3.96
N ASP A 381 20.14 -20.59 4.10
CA ASP A 381 20.71 -19.50 4.89
C ASP A 381 20.34 -18.13 4.31
N GLN A 382 20.44 -17.94 3.00
CA GLN A 382 20.01 -16.71 2.35
C GLN A 382 18.50 -16.50 2.46
N LEU A 383 17.72 -17.56 2.27
CA LEU A 383 16.27 -17.51 2.45
C LEU A 383 15.93 -17.16 3.90
N TYR A 384 16.63 -17.74 4.88
CA TYR A 384 16.45 -17.44 6.29
C TYR A 384 16.80 -15.98 6.59
N GLN A 385 17.92 -15.46 6.08
CA GLN A 385 18.27 -14.05 6.23
C GLN A 385 17.21 -13.13 5.60
N ILE A 386 16.76 -13.40 4.37
CA ILE A 386 15.74 -12.59 3.70
C ILE A 386 14.43 -12.63 4.49
N THR A 387 14.01 -13.80 4.97
CA THR A 387 12.70 -13.98 5.61
C THR A 387 12.68 -13.45 7.04
N PHE A 388 13.75 -13.65 7.81
CA PHE A 388 13.78 -13.36 9.25
C PHE A 388 14.63 -12.13 9.63
N ASN A 389 15.75 -11.84 8.94
CA ASN A 389 16.50 -10.60 9.20
C ASN A 389 15.83 -9.36 8.59
N SER A 390 15.08 -9.49 7.48
CA SER A 390 14.28 -8.36 6.98
C SER A 390 13.18 -7.94 7.95
N GLN A 391 12.63 -8.87 8.75
CA GLN A 391 11.67 -8.55 9.81
C GLN A 391 12.29 -7.72 10.95
N LEU A 392 13.56 -7.95 11.28
CA LEU A 392 14.30 -7.13 12.24
C LEU A 392 14.56 -5.72 11.70
N GLN A 393 14.86 -5.57 10.40
CA GLN A 393 15.00 -4.25 9.75
C GLN A 393 13.65 -3.48 9.68
N ILE A 394 12.54 -4.18 9.43
CA ILE A 394 11.18 -3.60 9.49
C ILE A 394 10.84 -3.15 10.93
N SER A 395 11.33 -3.84 11.96
CA SER A 395 11.16 -3.40 13.34
C SER A 395 11.93 -2.11 13.68
N SER A 396 13.06 -1.86 13.03
CA SER A 396 13.76 -0.56 13.11
C SER A 396 13.11 0.54 12.26
N SER A 397 12.48 0.23 11.12
CA SER A 397 11.66 1.20 10.38
C SER A 397 10.31 1.48 11.05
N LEU A 398 9.85 0.62 11.96
CA LEU A 398 8.77 0.94 12.90
C LEU A 398 9.15 2.04 13.91
N LYS A 399 10.41 2.52 13.96
CA LYS A 399 10.73 3.81 14.62
C LYS A 399 10.31 5.03 13.79
N LEU A 400 10.08 4.91 12.47
CA LEU A 400 9.31 5.94 11.74
C LEU A 400 7.84 5.98 12.23
N ASN A 401 7.38 4.91 12.87
CA ASN A 401 6.10 4.86 13.60
C ASN A 401 6.16 5.59 14.97
N GLU A 402 7.23 6.32 15.30
CA GLU A 402 7.17 7.36 16.35
C GLU A 402 6.95 8.75 15.75
N LYS A 403 7.42 8.99 14.52
CA LYS A 403 7.32 10.30 13.87
C LYS A 403 5.87 10.70 13.56
N TRP A 404 5.06 9.82 12.97
CA TRP A 404 3.62 10.09 12.78
C TRP A 404 2.89 10.32 14.11
N LYS A 405 3.35 9.69 15.20
CA LYS A 405 2.79 9.83 16.55
C LYS A 405 3.11 11.21 17.12
N ILE A 406 4.35 11.67 16.95
CA ILE A 406 4.79 13.02 17.27
C ILE A 406 4.05 14.06 16.41
N ASP A 407 3.92 13.83 15.10
CA ASP A 407 3.22 14.72 14.17
C ASP A 407 1.70 14.80 14.51
N ALA A 408 1.08 13.68 14.92
CA ALA A 408 -0.30 13.63 15.38
C ALA A 408 -0.52 14.33 16.74
N ASP A 409 0.41 14.16 17.68
CA ASP A 409 0.39 14.86 18.97
C ASP A 409 0.59 16.37 18.79
N GLU A 410 1.49 16.78 17.87
CA GLU A 410 1.70 18.20 17.54
C GLU A 410 0.47 18.82 16.87
N ALA A 411 -0.17 18.10 15.94
CA ALA A 411 -1.43 18.53 15.33
C ALA A 411 -2.55 18.68 16.37
N THR A 412 -2.64 17.75 17.33
CA THR A 412 -3.61 17.80 18.43
C THR A 412 -3.37 19.00 19.36
N LYS A 413 -2.10 19.30 19.69
CA LYS A 413 -1.73 20.51 20.45
C LYS A 413 -2.10 21.79 19.70
N LYS A 414 -1.82 21.88 18.40
CA LYS A 414 -2.20 23.04 17.56
C LYS A 414 -3.72 23.22 17.52
N PHE A 415 -4.48 22.14 17.38
CA PHE A 415 -5.94 22.18 17.39
C PHE A 415 -6.52 22.65 18.74
N ASN A 416 -5.97 22.17 19.85
CA ASN A 416 -6.39 22.60 21.18
C ASN A 416 -6.07 24.08 21.45
N ASN A 417 -4.89 24.55 21.03
CA ASN A 417 -4.54 25.97 21.11
C ASN A 417 -5.50 26.85 20.28
N PHE A 418 -5.89 26.39 19.09
CA PHE A 418 -6.87 27.09 18.25
C PHE A 418 -8.25 27.18 18.92
N LYS A 419 -8.71 26.12 19.57
CA LYS A 419 -9.94 26.13 20.38
C LYS A 419 -9.88 27.18 21.50
N THR A 420 -8.78 27.25 22.24
CA THR A 420 -8.61 28.26 23.31
C THR A 420 -8.53 29.69 22.77
N PHE A 421 -8.00 29.89 21.57
CA PHE A 421 -7.91 31.20 20.94
C PHE A 421 -9.30 31.72 20.51
N LYS A 422 -10.17 30.86 19.95
CA LYS A 422 -11.54 31.26 19.57
C LYS A 422 -12.43 31.59 20.77
N PHE A 423 -12.21 31.00 21.94
CA PHE A 423 -13.01 31.29 23.13
C PHE A 423 -12.56 32.53 23.91
N LYS A 424 -11.32 33.00 23.74
CA LYS A 424 -10.84 34.23 24.41
C LYS A 424 -11.31 35.53 23.74
N HIS A 425 -11.71 35.51 22.47
CA HIS A 425 -12.12 36.72 21.74
C HIS A 425 -13.63 36.91 21.55
N ILE A 426 -14.48 36.03 22.09
CA ILE A 426 -15.95 36.13 21.93
C ILE A 426 -16.67 36.49 23.24
N THR A 427 -15.99 36.54 24.39
CA THR A 427 -16.63 36.78 25.70
C THR A 427 -16.11 38.00 26.44
N SER A 428 -15.98 39.14 25.74
CA SER A 428 -15.85 40.47 26.37
C SER A 428 -17.11 41.33 26.18
N GLN A 429 -18.29 40.74 26.43
CA GLN A 429 -19.56 41.46 26.57
C GLN A 429 -20.24 40.97 27.86
N PRO A 430 -20.47 41.83 28.87
CA PRO A 430 -21.14 41.44 30.10
C PRO A 430 -22.65 41.48 29.88
N ILE A 431 -23.24 40.39 29.40
CA ILE A 431 -24.70 40.26 29.29
C ILE A 431 -25.17 39.10 30.17
N ILE A 432 -25.75 39.49 31.30
CA ILE A 432 -26.85 38.85 32.05
C ILE A 432 -26.71 37.34 32.30
N LYS A 433 -26.10 37.00 33.45
CA LYS A 433 -26.23 35.68 34.09
C LYS A 433 -27.50 35.63 34.92
N THR A 434 -28.62 35.23 34.31
CA THR A 434 -29.77 34.67 35.03
C THR A 434 -30.58 33.81 34.06
N LEU A 435 -30.96 32.61 34.50
CA LEU A 435 -31.73 31.59 33.75
C LEU A 435 -31.00 30.81 32.65
N VAL A 436 -30.07 29.91 33.01
CA VAL A 436 -30.06 28.52 32.50
C VAL A 436 -29.24 27.69 33.49
N LYS A 437 -29.88 27.15 34.53
CA LYS A 437 -29.21 26.24 35.49
C LYS A 437 -30.12 25.09 35.94
N LYS A 438 -31.02 24.61 35.08
CA LYS A 438 -31.98 23.56 35.44
C LYS A 438 -32.10 22.34 34.51
N ASN A 439 -31.37 22.23 33.40
CA ASN A 439 -31.58 21.11 32.45
C ASN A 439 -30.38 20.19 32.14
N GLU A 440 -29.28 20.24 32.90
CA GLU A 440 -28.12 19.36 32.66
C GLU A 440 -27.95 18.21 33.66
N ARG A 441 -28.99 17.84 34.44
CA ARG A 441 -28.92 16.70 35.38
C ARG A 441 -29.72 15.45 35.01
N GLU A 442 -30.36 15.38 33.84
CA GLU A 442 -31.20 14.21 33.49
C GLU A 442 -30.73 13.35 32.31
N ILE A 443 -29.60 13.64 31.67
CA ILE A 443 -29.14 12.87 30.49
C ILE A 443 -28.04 11.84 30.82
N ASN A 444 -27.40 11.92 31.99
CA ASN A 444 -26.28 11.03 32.36
C ASN A 444 -26.65 9.75 33.14
N SER A 445 -27.93 9.37 33.20
CA SER A 445 -28.36 8.16 33.93
C SER A 445 -28.82 6.99 33.05
N LYS A 446 -28.67 7.06 31.71
CA LYS A 446 -29.20 6.02 30.79
C LYS A 446 -28.18 5.30 29.89
N SER A 447 -26.87 5.47 30.04
CA SER A 447 -25.89 4.81 29.14
C SER A 447 -25.02 3.69 29.75
N ASN A 448 -25.22 3.27 31.00
CA ASN A 448 -24.33 2.28 31.65
C ASN A 448 -24.94 0.91 31.96
N ASN A 449 -25.94 0.45 31.19
CA ASN A 449 -26.56 -0.88 31.43
C ASN A 449 -26.59 -1.76 30.16
N PHE A 450 -25.46 -1.94 29.49
CA PHE A 450 -25.33 -2.95 28.44
C PHE A 450 -23.87 -3.44 28.36
N THR A 451 -23.46 -4.34 29.25
CA THR A 451 -22.29 -5.22 28.99
C THR A 451 -22.18 -6.47 29.89
N ASP A 452 -22.91 -6.58 31.01
CA ASP A 452 -22.76 -7.76 31.89
C ASP A 452 -23.92 -8.75 31.82
N LYS A 453 -24.00 -9.52 30.72
CA LYS A 453 -24.72 -10.81 30.67
C LYS A 453 -24.10 -11.73 29.64
N ASN A 454 -22.96 -12.35 29.98
CA ASN A 454 -22.46 -13.58 29.36
C ASN A 454 -21.34 -14.15 30.23
N ASN A 455 -21.69 -14.77 31.37
CA ASN A 455 -20.80 -15.68 32.11
C ASN A 455 -21.51 -16.35 33.31
N ILE A 456 -22.64 -17.04 33.12
CA ILE A 456 -23.12 -18.03 34.11
C ILE A 456 -23.92 -19.12 33.39
N ILE A 457 -23.24 -20.13 32.83
CA ILE A 457 -23.69 -21.55 32.80
C ILE A 457 -22.42 -22.41 32.67
N LYS A 458 -21.92 -22.89 33.82
CA LYS A 458 -21.14 -24.13 33.99
C LYS A 458 -20.98 -24.37 35.49
N ASN A 459 -21.87 -25.19 36.03
CA ASN A 459 -21.62 -26.17 37.09
C ASN A 459 -22.69 -27.25 36.94
#